data_AF-A0A7X7KKV0-F1
#
_entry.id   AF-A0A7X7KKV0-F1
#
_cell.length_a   1.000
_cell.length_b   1.000
_cell.length_c   1.000
_cell.angle_alpha   90.00
_cell.angle_beta   90.00
_cell.angle_gamma   90.00
#
_symmetry.space_group_name_H-M   'P 1'
#
loop_
_entity.id
_entity.type
_entity.pdbx_description
1 polymer ?
#
loop_
_entity_poly.entity_id
_entity_poly.type
_entity_poly.pdbx_seq_one_letter_code
_entity_poly.pdbx_strand_id
1 'polypeptide(L)'
;MTRRADTPAAVALLLLLVVHGAAAGFDVHHDNGFVLTLEGRRAAEQRHPLPCPQARLVPEEGGMTLLDAAQGVRVEVSCTADSAELTWSYDLPAPSNAEMTLRFPLTEAATLTVVHGARDRAPARTVIPPEKRTDEVALGLPRLLVVTQPDGSGLTIDTLPMGVWGLAGAAHDGQSSGMAARLEPDAVVVSFRIAPAYEAWRATLRGKVVVYSRPLEYDRLHPWQQANYRYGFEPVRKIAFSSAPPPRKPQERQPVAAEPYTSERGWGWLEGQAAVTLEATGVEGAVYGSRATGSAPAVFRIDIPAGHYYLTLNFGSATAATGPLTIHVNGEERLAGFGLEPGRFRALPLWVTSRGDAIDIGFSAAAGASWQVNALTLSAMGTLNEDYTLTRPWWRFEH
;
A
#
# COMPACT_ATOMS: atom_id res chain seq x y z
N MET A 1 1.39 8.53 -58.28
CA MET A 1 0.89 7.99 -57.00
C MET A 1 1.90 6.99 -56.48
N THR A 2 2.79 7.46 -55.63
CA THR A 2 3.89 6.72 -55.00
C THR A 2 3.34 5.85 -53.88
N ARG A 3 3.50 4.52 -54.00
CA ARG A 3 3.24 3.57 -52.91
C ARG A 3 4.30 3.79 -51.83
N ARG A 4 3.88 4.21 -50.64
CA ARG A 4 4.72 4.19 -49.43
C ARG A 4 5.04 2.72 -49.12
N ALA A 5 6.33 2.43 -49.00
CA ALA A 5 6.82 1.17 -48.48
C ALA A 5 6.50 1.09 -46.98
N ASP A 6 5.89 0.00 -46.56
CA ASP A 6 5.73 -0.35 -45.15
C ASP A 6 7.12 -0.68 -44.58
N THR A 7 7.62 0.19 -43.70
CA THR A 7 8.78 -0.11 -42.88
C THR A 7 8.31 -0.93 -41.69
N PRO A 8 8.76 -2.18 -41.49
CA PRO A 8 8.46 -2.90 -40.26
C PRO A 8 9.20 -2.20 -39.12
N ALA A 9 8.44 -1.68 -38.15
CA ALA A 9 8.98 -1.18 -36.90
C ALA A 9 9.63 -2.35 -36.16
N ALA A 10 10.95 -2.47 -36.26
CA ALA A 10 11.72 -3.37 -35.44
C ALA A 10 11.63 -2.89 -33.98
N VAL A 11 10.79 -3.55 -33.19
CA VAL A 11 10.80 -3.41 -31.74
C VAL A 11 12.08 -4.07 -31.26
N ALA A 12 13.11 -3.27 -31.01
CA ALA A 12 14.32 -3.73 -30.34
C ALA A 12 13.98 -3.97 -28.86
N LEU A 13 13.71 -5.23 -28.52
CA LEU A 13 13.64 -5.68 -27.13
C LEU A 13 15.07 -5.68 -26.58
N LEU A 14 15.44 -4.62 -25.86
CA LEU A 14 16.72 -4.55 -25.15
C LEU A 14 16.62 -5.45 -23.90
N LEU A 15 16.98 -6.72 -24.06
CA LEU A 15 17.21 -7.62 -22.93
C LEU A 15 18.47 -7.16 -22.20
N LEU A 16 18.30 -6.38 -21.13
CA LEU A 16 19.33 -6.13 -20.13
C LEU A 16 19.60 -7.44 -19.41
N LEU A 17 20.55 -8.21 -19.94
CA LEU A 17 21.24 -9.27 -19.19
C LEU A 17 21.97 -8.59 -18.03
N VAL A 18 21.40 -8.69 -16.83
CA VAL A 18 22.12 -8.43 -15.59
C VAL A 18 23.18 -9.51 -15.47
N VAL A 19 24.42 -9.15 -15.83
CA VAL A 19 25.58 -10.00 -15.65
C VAL A 19 25.76 -10.20 -14.14
N HIS A 20 25.35 -11.37 -13.65
CA HIS A 20 25.65 -11.85 -12.32
C HIS A 20 27.12 -12.25 -12.30
N GLY A 21 27.95 -11.55 -11.51
CA GLY A 21 29.39 -11.84 -11.53
C GLY A 21 30.31 -10.93 -10.74
N ALA A 22 29.82 -10.06 -9.85
CA ALA A 22 30.68 -9.46 -8.84
C ALA A 22 30.32 -10.11 -7.51
N ALA A 23 31.29 -10.77 -6.86
CA ALA A 23 31.17 -11.15 -5.47
C ALA A 23 30.82 -9.88 -4.69
N ALA A 24 29.58 -9.77 -4.24
CA ALA A 24 29.18 -8.71 -3.37
C ALA A 24 30.11 -8.74 -2.15
N GLY A 25 30.52 -7.59 -1.63
CA GLY A 25 31.16 -7.56 -0.32
C GLY A 25 30.26 -8.13 0.79
N PHE A 26 28.99 -8.44 0.49
CA PHE A 26 28.03 -8.99 1.43
C PHE A 26 28.10 -10.52 1.53
N ASP A 27 28.28 -11.03 2.75
CA ASP A 27 28.05 -12.44 3.10
C ASP A 27 26.95 -12.55 4.15
N VAL A 28 26.26 -13.69 4.18
CA VAL A 28 25.14 -13.93 5.10
C VAL A 28 25.32 -15.27 5.79
N HIS A 29 25.15 -15.28 7.11
CA HIS A 29 25.17 -16.49 7.92
C HIS A 29 23.94 -16.54 8.83
N HIS A 30 23.39 -17.75 9.04
CA HIS A 30 22.27 -17.95 9.95
C HIS A 30 22.71 -17.99 11.42
N ASP A 31 22.03 -17.23 12.28
CA ASP A 31 22.21 -17.23 13.75
C ASP A 31 20.92 -16.78 14.46
N ASN A 32 19.92 -17.68 14.55
CA ASN A 32 18.58 -17.38 15.09
C ASN A 32 17.93 -16.15 14.41
N GLY A 33 17.97 -16.17 13.08
CA GLY A 33 17.84 -15.00 12.21
C GLY A 33 18.98 -15.02 11.20
N PHE A 34 19.66 -13.90 10.99
CA PHE A 34 20.88 -13.85 10.18
C PHE A 34 21.86 -12.78 10.69
N VAL A 35 23.11 -12.97 10.33
CA VAL A 35 24.17 -11.96 10.39
C VAL A 35 24.58 -11.66 8.95
N LEU A 36 24.40 -10.40 8.55
CA LEU A 36 24.90 -9.85 7.30
C LEU A 36 26.26 -9.20 7.58
N THR A 37 27.28 -9.61 6.86
CA THR A 37 28.59 -8.94 6.85
C THR A 37 28.76 -8.15 5.57
N LEU A 38 29.56 -7.09 5.61
CA LEU A 38 30.06 -6.34 4.46
C LEU A 38 31.58 -6.25 4.60
N GLU A 39 32.31 -6.82 3.63
CA GLU A 39 33.77 -6.89 3.61
C GLU A 39 34.34 -7.50 4.91
N GLY A 40 33.68 -8.55 5.40
CA GLY A 40 34.05 -9.25 6.64
C GLY A 40 33.67 -8.52 7.94
N ARG A 41 33.06 -7.33 7.88
CA ARG A 41 32.55 -6.59 9.05
C ARG A 41 31.06 -6.79 9.21
N ARG A 42 30.53 -6.83 10.43
CA ARG A 42 29.08 -6.95 10.63
C ARG A 42 28.36 -5.69 10.16
N ALA A 43 27.43 -5.86 9.23
CA ALA A 43 26.60 -4.79 8.67
C ALA A 43 25.20 -4.79 9.29
N ALA A 44 24.61 -5.97 9.51
CA ALA A 44 23.33 -6.10 10.19
C ALA A 44 23.22 -7.44 10.92
N GLU A 45 22.51 -7.46 12.04
CA GLU A 45 22.15 -8.67 12.77
C GLU A 45 20.64 -8.67 12.98
N GLN A 46 19.97 -9.70 12.47
CA GLN A 46 18.57 -9.93 12.78
C GLN A 46 18.45 -10.85 13.98
N ARG A 47 17.66 -10.42 14.96
CA ARG A 47 17.18 -11.31 16.02
C ARG A 47 15.70 -11.57 15.82
N HIS A 48 15.39 -12.85 15.63
CA HIS A 48 14.02 -13.31 15.53
C HIS A 48 13.31 -13.22 16.90
N PRO A 49 12.01 -12.83 16.95
CA PRO A 49 11.24 -12.74 18.20
C PRO A 49 11.09 -14.08 18.94
N LEU A 50 11.16 -15.19 18.20
CA LEU A 50 11.01 -16.56 18.71
C LEU A 50 12.20 -17.42 18.28
N PRO A 51 12.69 -18.37 19.08
CA PRO A 51 13.66 -19.34 18.60
C PRO A 51 13.09 -20.13 17.42
N CYS A 52 13.84 -20.25 16.32
CA CYS A 52 13.46 -21.06 15.13
C CYS A 52 14.30 -22.35 15.07
N PRO A 53 14.12 -23.32 15.98
CA PRO A 53 15.00 -24.48 16.10
C PRO A 53 14.90 -25.46 14.92
N GLN A 54 13.84 -25.37 14.11
CA GLN A 54 13.63 -26.21 12.93
C GLN A 54 13.90 -25.46 11.62
N ALA A 55 14.49 -24.27 11.70
CA ALA A 55 14.75 -23.45 10.54
C ALA A 55 15.69 -24.16 9.57
N ARG A 56 15.23 -24.32 8.33
CA ARG A 56 16.01 -24.81 7.20
C ARG A 56 16.59 -23.62 6.46
N LEU A 57 17.91 -23.60 6.36
CA LEU A 57 18.62 -22.68 5.47
C LEU A 57 18.64 -23.27 4.05
N VAL A 58 18.18 -22.48 3.08
CA VAL A 58 18.30 -22.76 1.65
C VAL A 58 19.29 -21.74 1.08
N PRO A 59 20.52 -22.15 0.71
CA PRO A 59 21.48 -21.26 0.08
C PRO A 59 21.03 -20.95 -1.35
N GLU A 60 21.10 -19.68 -1.74
CA GLU A 60 20.68 -19.20 -3.06
C GLU A 60 21.84 -18.53 -3.78
N GLU A 61 21.79 -18.48 -5.11
CA GLU A 61 22.75 -17.68 -5.87
C GLU A 61 22.55 -16.20 -5.52
N GLY A 62 23.56 -15.60 -4.88
CA GLY A 62 23.49 -14.24 -4.40
C GLY A 62 22.65 -14.06 -3.12
N GLY A 63 22.46 -15.08 -2.29
CA GLY A 63 21.74 -14.88 -1.03
C GLY A 63 21.42 -16.13 -0.23
N MET A 64 20.39 -16.03 0.61
CA MET A 64 19.84 -17.15 1.36
C MET A 64 18.34 -16.97 1.66
N THR A 65 17.65 -18.10 1.79
CA THR A 65 16.30 -18.17 2.36
C THR A 65 16.31 -19.05 3.62
N LEU A 66 15.79 -18.54 4.73
CA LEU A 66 15.52 -19.28 5.96
C LEU A 66 14.03 -19.60 6.03
N LEU A 67 13.67 -20.87 6.25
CA LEU A 67 12.28 -21.32 6.36
C LEU A 67 12.07 -22.14 7.63
N ASP A 68 11.09 -21.77 8.45
CA ASP A 68 10.54 -22.64 9.50
C ASP A 68 9.02 -22.72 9.31
N ALA A 69 8.57 -23.78 8.63
CA ALA A 69 7.16 -23.96 8.30
C ALA A 69 6.28 -24.20 9.54
N ALA A 70 6.84 -24.76 10.62
CA ALA A 70 6.09 -25.00 11.85
C ALA A 70 5.76 -23.68 12.57
N GLN A 71 6.60 -22.66 12.40
CA GLN A 71 6.43 -21.33 12.98
C GLN A 71 5.99 -20.25 11.98
N GLY A 72 5.71 -20.63 10.72
CA GLY A 72 5.33 -19.67 9.67
C GLY A 72 6.43 -18.64 9.37
N VAL A 73 7.69 -19.02 9.55
CA VAL A 73 8.87 -18.16 9.40
C VAL A 73 9.41 -18.26 7.99
N ARG A 74 9.60 -17.12 7.35
CA ARG A 74 10.39 -16.96 6.15
C ARG A 74 11.25 -15.71 6.26
N VAL A 75 12.56 -15.88 6.11
CA VAL A 75 13.53 -14.78 5.98
C VAL A 75 14.27 -14.94 4.69
N GLU A 76 14.48 -13.84 4.00
CA GLU A 76 15.22 -13.82 2.76
C GLU A 76 16.24 -12.69 2.81
N VAL A 77 17.47 -13.01 2.43
CA VAL A 77 18.51 -12.02 2.18
C VAL A 77 18.97 -12.21 0.74
N SER A 78 18.74 -11.21 -0.11
CA SER A 78 19.17 -11.20 -1.50
C SER A 78 20.20 -10.10 -1.70
N CYS A 79 21.41 -10.50 -2.07
CA CYS A 79 22.57 -9.64 -2.26
C CYS A 79 22.79 -9.34 -3.73
N THR A 80 23.14 -8.09 -4.01
CA THR A 80 23.64 -7.60 -5.29
C THR A 80 25.03 -7.01 -5.09
N ALA A 81 25.65 -6.49 -6.14
CA ALA A 81 26.99 -5.90 -6.05
C ALA A 81 27.06 -4.71 -5.07
N ASP A 82 25.96 -3.97 -4.85
CA ASP A 82 25.96 -2.75 -4.04
C ASP A 82 24.88 -2.68 -2.95
N SER A 83 24.07 -3.74 -2.80
CA SER A 83 23.03 -3.77 -1.78
C SER A 83 22.66 -5.19 -1.35
N ALA A 84 22.15 -5.32 -0.13
CA ALA A 84 21.47 -6.49 0.39
C ALA A 84 20.02 -6.12 0.70
N GLU A 85 19.07 -6.87 0.14
CA GLU A 85 17.63 -6.78 0.38
C GLU A 85 17.23 -7.81 1.42
N LEU A 86 16.66 -7.35 2.53
CA LEU A 86 16.32 -8.17 3.69
C LEU A 86 14.80 -8.18 3.83
N THR A 87 14.18 -9.33 3.62
CA THR A 87 12.73 -9.49 3.61
C THR A 87 12.32 -10.57 4.59
N TRP A 88 11.23 -10.37 5.32
CA TRP A 88 10.77 -11.35 6.30
C TRP A 88 9.26 -11.45 6.44
N SER A 89 8.82 -12.59 6.96
CA SER A 89 7.44 -12.90 7.34
C SER A 89 7.47 -13.93 8.48
N TYR A 90 6.74 -13.65 9.57
CA TYR A 90 6.65 -14.55 10.72
C TYR A 90 5.24 -14.56 11.28
N ASP A 91 4.74 -15.74 11.63
CA ASP A 91 3.47 -15.86 12.35
C ASP A 91 3.70 -15.69 13.85
N LEU A 92 2.88 -14.83 14.46
CA LEU A 92 2.91 -14.54 15.88
C LEU A 92 1.67 -15.15 16.56
N PRO A 93 1.84 -15.87 17.68
CA PRO A 93 0.72 -16.41 18.44
C PRO A 93 -0.09 -15.27 19.09
N ALA A 94 -1.27 -15.62 19.61
CA ALA A 94 -2.06 -14.71 20.43
C ALA A 94 -2.07 -15.17 21.90
N PRO A 95 -1.83 -14.29 22.89
CA PRO A 95 -1.35 -12.92 22.71
C PRO A 95 0.14 -12.88 22.38
N SER A 96 0.62 -11.83 21.71
CA SER A 96 2.07 -11.62 21.49
C SER A 96 2.46 -10.16 21.53
N ASN A 97 3.49 -9.88 22.33
CA ASN A 97 4.24 -8.61 22.37
C ASN A 97 5.63 -8.77 21.73
N ALA A 98 5.82 -9.82 20.92
CA ALA A 98 7.14 -10.16 20.43
C ALA A 98 7.62 -9.15 19.38
N GLU A 99 8.94 -8.93 19.38
CA GLU A 99 9.59 -7.92 18.56
C GLU A 99 10.71 -8.56 17.74
N MET A 100 10.70 -8.33 16.43
CA MET A 100 11.86 -8.60 15.59
C MET A 100 12.78 -7.39 15.61
N THR A 101 14.08 -7.60 15.77
CA THR A 101 15.06 -6.51 15.74
C THR A 101 16.10 -6.71 14.65
N LEU A 102 16.46 -5.61 13.99
CA LEU A 102 17.63 -5.46 13.16
C LEU A 102 18.60 -4.52 13.87
N ARG A 103 19.74 -5.06 14.29
CA ARG A 103 20.85 -4.28 14.87
C ARG A 103 21.86 -3.96 13.79
N PHE A 104 22.19 -2.69 13.61
CA PHE A 104 23.23 -2.22 12.70
C PHE A 104 24.40 -1.66 13.52
N PRO A 105 25.51 -2.40 13.64
CA PRO A 105 26.66 -1.96 14.43
C PRO A 105 27.25 -0.65 13.91
N LEU A 106 27.69 0.20 14.82
CA LEU A 106 28.36 1.46 14.55
C LEU A 106 29.76 1.42 15.17
N THR A 107 30.78 1.80 14.41
CA THR A 107 32.13 1.97 14.95
C THR A 107 32.18 3.19 15.88
N GLU A 108 33.17 3.26 16.76
CA GLU A 108 33.37 4.39 17.69
C GLU A 108 33.54 5.74 16.98
N ALA A 109 33.98 5.75 15.71
CA ALA A 109 34.18 6.97 14.92
C ALA A 109 33.05 7.29 13.93
N ALA A 110 32.02 6.44 13.83
CA ALA A 110 30.95 6.63 12.86
C ALA A 110 30.00 7.79 13.22
N THR A 111 29.67 8.61 12.22
CA THR A 111 28.56 9.56 12.27
C THR A 111 27.30 8.88 11.74
N LEU A 112 26.18 9.04 12.47
CA LEU A 112 24.86 8.56 12.02
C LEU A 112 24.03 9.76 11.54
N THR A 113 23.55 9.70 10.31
CA THR A 113 22.52 10.61 9.81
C THR A 113 21.18 9.89 9.77
N VAL A 114 20.17 10.46 10.42
CA VAL A 114 18.80 9.94 10.44
C VAL A 114 17.92 10.86 9.60
N VAL A 115 17.22 10.28 8.62
CA VAL A 115 16.24 11.00 7.82
C VAL A 115 14.85 10.65 8.34
N HIS A 116 14.18 11.67 8.87
CA HIS A 116 12.80 11.61 9.35
C HIS A 116 11.86 12.22 8.31
N GLY A 117 10.58 11.91 8.40
CA GLY A 117 9.56 12.59 7.61
C GLY A 117 8.28 11.77 7.51
N ALA A 118 7.20 12.46 7.16
CA ALA A 118 5.94 11.84 6.77
C ALA A 118 5.79 11.92 5.24
N ARG A 119 4.87 11.13 4.66
CA ARG A 119 4.62 11.10 3.21
C ARG A 119 4.14 12.43 2.61
N ASP A 120 3.79 13.40 3.44
CA ASP A 120 3.25 14.71 3.07
C ASP A 120 4.17 15.87 3.45
N ARG A 121 5.32 15.60 4.08
CA ARG A 121 6.24 16.62 4.58
C ARG A 121 7.65 16.39 4.05
N ALA A 122 8.34 17.47 3.76
CA ALA A 122 9.73 17.41 3.35
C ALA A 122 10.56 16.60 4.38
N PRO A 123 11.46 15.71 3.93
CA PRO A 123 12.29 14.94 4.82
C PRO A 123 13.18 15.87 5.66
N ALA A 124 13.23 15.63 6.96
CA ALA A 124 14.10 16.31 7.90
C ALA A 124 15.30 15.42 8.22
N ARG A 125 16.48 16.02 8.40
CA ARG A 125 17.72 15.28 8.65
C ARG A 125 18.28 15.64 10.03
N THR A 126 18.64 14.62 10.80
CA THR A 126 19.31 14.74 12.09
C THR A 126 20.68 14.09 11.97
N VAL A 127 21.75 14.84 12.20
CA VAL A 127 23.12 14.32 12.22
C VAL A 127 23.56 14.10 13.66
N ILE A 128 23.95 12.86 13.98
CA ILE A 128 24.37 12.42 15.30
C ILE A 128 25.85 12.04 15.21
N PRO A 129 26.76 12.92 15.67
CA PRO A 129 28.19 12.66 15.65
C PRO A 129 28.59 11.67 16.77
N PRO A 130 29.77 11.05 16.67
CA PRO A 130 30.24 10.03 17.59
C PRO A 130 30.05 10.33 19.08
N GLU A 131 30.43 11.54 19.49
CA GLU A 131 30.45 12.00 20.89
C GLU A 131 29.05 12.20 21.49
N LYS A 132 27.99 12.19 20.68
CA LYS A 132 26.60 12.28 21.14
C LYS A 132 25.92 10.92 21.29
N ARG A 133 26.62 9.82 21.03
CA ARG A 133 26.11 8.44 21.16
C ARG A 133 26.43 7.87 22.54
N THR A 134 25.94 8.52 23.60
CA THR A 134 26.28 8.16 24.98
C THR A 134 25.27 7.23 25.64
N ASP A 135 23.97 7.49 25.42
CA ASP A 135 22.87 6.76 26.03
C ASP A 135 21.92 6.20 24.97
N GLU A 136 21.02 5.31 25.40
CA GLU A 136 19.94 4.85 24.54
C GLU A 136 18.96 6.01 24.26
N VAL A 137 18.74 6.31 22.98
CA VAL A 137 17.85 7.40 22.54
C VAL A 137 16.88 6.91 21.47
N ALA A 138 15.58 7.15 21.66
CA ALA A 138 14.58 6.90 20.63
C ALA A 138 14.75 7.87 19.45
N LEU A 139 14.82 7.35 18.22
CA LEU A 139 15.08 8.14 17.01
C LEU A 139 13.81 8.60 16.29
N GLY A 140 12.62 8.36 16.84
CA GLY A 140 11.38 8.46 16.05
C GLY A 140 11.39 7.46 14.88
N LEU A 141 10.47 7.58 13.93
CA LEU A 141 10.39 6.68 12.79
C LEU A 141 11.40 7.11 11.69
N PRO A 142 12.50 6.36 11.45
CA PRO A 142 13.43 6.69 10.38
C PRO A 142 12.87 6.22 9.04
N ARG A 143 13.13 7.01 7.97
CA ARG A 143 12.95 6.57 6.58
C ARG A 143 14.26 6.05 5.99
N LEU A 144 15.38 6.64 6.41
CA LEU A 144 16.72 6.29 5.98
C LEU A 144 17.70 6.54 7.12
N LEU A 145 18.66 5.64 7.28
CA LEU A 145 19.80 5.81 8.18
C LEU A 145 21.07 5.75 7.33
N VAL A 146 21.98 6.69 7.52
CA VAL A 146 23.27 6.72 6.81
C VAL A 146 24.38 6.70 7.83
N VAL A 147 25.24 5.69 7.76
CA VAL A 147 26.41 5.54 8.61
C VAL A 147 27.62 5.97 7.81
N THR A 148 28.35 6.97 8.28
CA THR A 148 29.53 7.52 7.61
C THR A 148 30.74 7.44 8.54
N GLN A 149 31.82 6.84 8.05
CA GLN A 149 33.13 6.78 8.70
C GLN A 149 33.94 8.06 8.41
N PRO A 150 35.00 8.35 9.18
CA PRO A 150 35.87 9.51 8.93
C PRO A 150 36.51 9.54 7.53
N ASP A 151 36.74 8.38 6.92
CA ASP A 151 37.29 8.24 5.57
C ASP A 151 36.24 8.37 4.45
N GLY A 152 34.97 8.63 4.82
CA GLY A 152 33.85 8.73 3.90
C GLY A 152 33.23 7.38 3.49
N SER A 153 33.79 6.25 3.93
CA SER A 153 33.17 4.93 3.77
C SER A 153 31.97 4.76 4.70
N GLY A 154 31.22 3.68 4.55
CA GLY A 154 30.09 3.36 5.42
C GLY A 154 28.97 2.65 4.67
N LEU A 155 27.74 2.82 5.14
CA LEU A 155 26.59 2.11 4.60
C LEU A 155 25.31 2.95 4.72
N THR A 156 24.29 2.56 3.98
CA THR A 156 22.95 3.16 4.07
C THR A 156 21.93 2.09 4.36
N ILE A 157 21.02 2.35 5.28
CA ILE A 157 19.93 1.47 5.66
C ILE A 157 18.63 2.17 5.30
N ASP A 158 17.96 1.64 4.29
CA ASP A 158 16.64 2.07 3.88
C ASP A 158 15.59 1.24 4.62
N THR A 159 15.02 1.86 5.66
CA THR A 159 14.01 1.25 6.52
C THR A 159 12.61 1.34 5.94
N LEU A 160 12.42 2.15 4.91
CA LEU A 160 11.16 2.31 4.19
C LEU A 160 11.47 2.43 2.69
N PRO A 161 11.99 1.36 2.05
CA PRO A 161 12.27 1.37 0.63
C PRO A 161 10.94 1.57 -0.10
N MET A 162 10.68 2.82 -0.49
CA MET A 162 9.59 3.15 -1.39
C MET A 162 10.00 2.58 -2.75
N GLY A 163 9.11 1.82 -3.39
CA GLY A 163 9.29 1.61 -4.82
C GLY A 163 9.28 2.97 -5.50
N VAL A 164 10.14 3.18 -6.52
CA VAL A 164 9.82 3.30 -7.98
C VAL A 164 11.14 3.46 -8.82
N TRP A 165 11.11 2.98 -10.08
CA TRP A 165 12.08 3.02 -11.20
C TRP A 165 13.54 2.63 -10.90
N GLY A 166 13.78 1.32 -10.93
CA GLY A 166 15.09 0.67 -10.99
C GLY A 166 14.93 -0.86 -11.03
N LEU A 167 15.91 -1.60 -11.53
CA LEU A 167 15.88 -3.07 -11.72
C LEU A 167 15.85 -3.90 -10.41
N ALA A 168 15.51 -3.32 -9.27
CA ALA A 168 15.46 -4.02 -7.98
C ALA A 168 14.47 -3.36 -6.99
N GLY A 169 13.56 -4.17 -6.43
CA GLY A 169 12.78 -3.87 -5.21
C GLY A 169 11.39 -3.25 -5.41
N ALA A 170 10.33 -4.01 -5.12
CA ALA A 170 8.94 -3.56 -5.02
C ALA A 170 8.69 -2.64 -3.80
N ALA A 171 7.52 -1.98 -3.72
CA ALA A 171 7.09 -1.14 -2.60
C ALA A 171 6.47 -1.97 -1.46
N HIS A 172 6.88 -1.74 -0.21
CA HIS A 172 6.48 -2.51 0.99
C HIS A 172 5.84 -1.58 2.05
N ASP A 173 4.77 -0.89 1.70
CA ASP A 173 4.14 0.20 2.49
C ASP A 173 3.44 -0.22 3.81
N GLY A 174 3.86 -1.32 4.44
CA GLY A 174 3.14 -1.97 5.55
C GLY A 174 3.52 -1.58 6.99
N GLN A 175 4.39 -0.60 7.26
CA GLN A 175 5.12 -0.60 8.56
C GLN A 175 5.10 0.64 9.47
N SER A 176 4.44 1.75 9.11
CA SER A 176 4.60 2.98 9.91
C SER A 176 4.09 2.90 11.36
N SER A 177 3.14 2.01 11.66
CA SER A 177 2.58 1.85 13.03
C SER A 177 3.20 0.73 13.86
N GLY A 178 4.07 -0.11 13.26
CA GLY A 178 4.68 -1.28 13.90
C GLY A 178 6.21 -1.19 14.03
N MET A 179 6.83 -0.13 13.52
CA MET A 179 8.28 0.08 13.57
C MET A 179 8.67 1.09 14.65
N ALA A 180 9.76 0.81 15.35
CA ALA A 180 10.47 1.75 16.22
C ALA A 180 11.97 1.72 15.91
N ALA A 181 12.69 2.79 16.23
CA ALA A 181 14.13 2.82 16.13
C ALA A 181 14.73 3.49 17.36
N ARG A 182 15.86 2.95 17.82
CA ARG A 182 16.65 3.50 18.91
C ARG A 182 18.13 3.50 18.54
N LEU A 183 18.82 4.52 19.01
CA LEU A 183 20.27 4.59 18.99
C LEU A 183 20.78 4.02 20.31
N GLU A 184 21.69 3.07 20.22
CA GLU A 184 22.53 2.57 21.32
C GLU A 184 23.97 3.08 21.08
N PRO A 185 24.87 3.04 22.08
CA PRO A 185 26.23 3.58 21.93
C PRO A 185 27.02 2.99 20.74
N ASP A 186 26.83 1.69 20.49
CA ASP A 186 27.55 0.90 19.49
C ASP A 186 26.67 0.43 18.32
N ALA A 187 25.40 0.84 18.25
CA ALA A 187 24.49 0.38 17.21
C ALA A 187 23.28 1.30 17.01
N VAL A 188 22.66 1.24 15.83
CA VAL A 188 21.25 1.62 15.69
C VAL A 188 20.42 0.34 15.62
N VAL A 189 19.36 0.26 16.43
CA VAL A 189 18.45 -0.88 16.45
C VAL A 189 17.10 -0.45 15.91
N VAL A 190 16.64 -1.17 14.89
CA VAL A 190 15.32 -1.03 14.30
C VAL A 190 14.47 -2.22 14.72
N SER A 191 13.30 -1.94 15.23
CA SER A 191 12.40 -2.87 15.90
C SER A 191 11.07 -2.93 15.19
N PHE A 192 10.54 -4.14 14.99
CA PHE A 192 9.27 -4.39 14.33
C PHE A 192 8.39 -5.24 15.22
N ARG A 193 7.18 -4.74 15.52
CA ARG A 193 6.25 -5.34 16.47
C ARG A 193 4.80 -5.12 16.04
N ILE A 194 3.90 -5.94 16.59
CA ILE A 194 2.47 -5.69 16.53
C ILE A 194 2.16 -4.50 17.46
N ALA A 195 1.25 -3.61 17.06
CA ALA A 195 0.86 -2.51 17.94
C ALA A 195 0.07 -3.06 19.17
N PRO A 196 0.23 -2.48 20.37
CA PRO A 196 -0.39 -2.99 21.60
C PRO A 196 -1.90 -3.30 21.49
N ALA A 197 -2.64 -2.50 20.73
CA ALA A 197 -4.07 -2.69 20.49
C ALA A 197 -4.43 -3.99 19.76
N TYR A 198 -3.47 -4.65 19.13
CA TYR A 198 -3.64 -5.86 18.34
C TYR A 198 -2.95 -7.10 18.93
N GLU A 199 -2.28 -6.98 20.09
CA GLU A 199 -1.53 -8.10 20.70
C GLU A 199 -2.42 -9.31 21.04
N ALA A 200 -3.72 -9.10 21.27
CA ALA A 200 -4.68 -10.16 21.57
C ALA A 200 -5.05 -11.06 20.37
N TRP A 201 -4.60 -10.72 19.16
CA TRP A 201 -4.94 -11.43 17.92
C TRP A 201 -3.72 -12.14 17.35
N ARG A 202 -3.95 -13.27 16.67
CA ARG A 202 -2.91 -13.89 15.85
C ARG A 202 -2.62 -12.95 14.70
N ALA A 203 -1.36 -12.77 14.36
CA ALA A 203 -0.98 -11.91 13.24
C ALA A 203 0.30 -12.42 12.57
N THR A 204 0.51 -11.98 11.34
CA THR A 204 1.76 -12.22 10.62
C THR A 204 2.52 -10.89 10.55
N LEU A 205 3.72 -10.85 11.14
CA LEU A 205 4.62 -9.69 11.02
C LEU A 205 5.44 -9.84 9.75
N ARG A 206 5.35 -8.84 8.86
CA ARG A 206 6.13 -8.80 7.61
C ARG A 206 6.89 -7.50 7.49
N GLY A 207 8.02 -7.55 6.78
CA GLY A 207 8.77 -6.34 6.50
C GLY A 207 9.91 -6.51 5.55
N LYS A 208 10.53 -5.36 5.27
CA LYS A 208 11.66 -5.25 4.37
C LYS A 208 12.56 -4.09 4.75
N VAL A 209 13.87 -4.31 4.64
CA VAL A 209 14.91 -3.29 4.69
C VAL A 209 15.86 -3.50 3.51
N VAL A 210 16.49 -2.44 3.03
CA VAL A 210 17.62 -2.55 2.08
C VAL A 210 18.86 -1.92 2.70
N VAL A 211 19.98 -2.65 2.70
CA VAL A 211 21.28 -2.16 3.15
C VAL A 211 22.16 -1.95 1.92
N TYR A 212 22.60 -0.72 1.66
CA TYR A 212 23.53 -0.38 0.59
C TYR A 212 24.96 -0.35 1.12
N SER A 213 25.92 -0.82 0.32
CA SER A 213 27.35 -0.92 0.68
C SER A 213 28.10 0.42 0.76
N ARG A 214 27.39 1.55 0.71
CA ARG A 214 27.97 2.90 0.75
C ARG A 214 27.00 3.91 1.36
N PRO A 215 27.50 5.05 1.86
CA PRO A 215 26.68 6.18 2.24
C PRO A 215 25.98 6.78 1.00
N LEU A 216 24.66 6.95 1.08
CA LEU A 216 23.81 7.48 0.02
C LEU A 216 22.88 8.54 0.59
N GLU A 217 22.73 9.61 -0.18
CA GLU A 217 21.78 10.68 0.13
C GLU A 217 20.34 10.22 -0.08
N TYR A 218 19.42 10.71 0.76
CA TYR A 218 18.00 10.38 0.66
C TYR A 218 17.44 10.63 -0.73
N ASP A 219 17.72 11.80 -1.32
CA ASP A 219 17.18 12.20 -2.62
C ASP A 219 17.71 11.35 -3.79
N ARG A 220 18.79 10.59 -3.58
CA ARG A 220 19.31 9.65 -4.59
C ARG A 220 18.49 8.37 -4.66
N LEU A 221 17.98 7.92 -3.53
CA LEU A 221 17.16 6.70 -3.41
C LEU A 221 15.66 7.03 -3.53
N HIS A 222 15.27 8.17 -2.96
CA HIS A 222 13.91 8.68 -2.85
C HIS A 222 13.90 10.09 -3.44
N PRO A 223 13.80 10.28 -4.76
CA PRO A 223 13.90 11.58 -5.42
C PRO A 223 12.69 12.48 -5.13
N TRP A 224 12.48 12.82 -3.86
CA TRP A 224 11.28 13.45 -3.31
C TRP A 224 10.90 14.76 -3.99
N GLN A 225 11.90 15.58 -4.34
CA GLN A 225 11.68 16.85 -5.03
C GLN A 225 11.30 16.68 -6.51
N GLN A 226 11.72 15.58 -7.15
CA GLN A 226 11.54 15.35 -8.58
C GLN A 226 10.36 14.41 -8.88
N ALA A 227 10.13 13.45 -7.98
CA ALA A 227 9.06 12.48 -8.01
C ALA A 227 8.52 12.34 -6.57
N ASN A 228 7.71 13.31 -6.15
CA ASN A 228 6.97 13.18 -4.91
C ASN A 228 5.88 12.12 -5.13
N TYR A 229 6.16 10.90 -4.70
CA TYR A 229 5.17 9.84 -4.66
C TYR A 229 4.09 10.17 -3.64
N ARG A 230 3.03 10.83 -4.11
CA ARG A 230 1.75 10.88 -3.39
C ARG A 230 1.08 9.51 -3.52
N TYR A 231 1.68 8.47 -2.94
CA TYR A 231 1.05 7.17 -2.75
C TYR A 231 0.01 7.27 -1.64
N GLY A 232 -1.14 7.84 -1.98
CA GLY A 232 -2.40 7.32 -1.46
C GLY A 232 -3.05 6.60 -2.62
N PHE A 233 -3.45 5.33 -2.45
CA PHE A 233 -4.61 4.88 -3.20
C PHE A 233 -5.68 5.96 -3.08
N GLU A 234 -6.35 6.28 -4.18
CA GLU A 234 -7.43 7.26 -4.16
C GLU A 234 -8.31 7.01 -2.93
N PRO A 235 -8.49 8.01 -2.05
CA PRO A 235 -9.19 7.80 -0.80
C PRO A 235 -10.54 7.14 -1.07
N VAL A 236 -10.82 6.04 -0.36
CA VAL A 236 -12.06 5.29 -0.53
C VAL A 236 -13.23 6.27 -0.48
N ARG A 237 -13.92 6.45 -1.61
CA ARG A 237 -15.08 7.33 -1.68
C ARG A 237 -16.24 6.58 -1.06
N LYS A 238 -16.74 7.09 0.07
CA LYS A 238 -17.89 6.53 0.76
C LYS A 238 -19.02 7.53 0.70
N ILE A 239 -20.09 7.19 0.00
CA ILE A 239 -21.26 8.05 -0.17
C ILE A 239 -22.47 7.37 0.47
N ALA A 240 -23.32 8.17 1.11
CA ALA A 240 -24.63 7.80 1.60
C ALA A 240 -25.67 8.72 0.97
N PHE A 241 -26.66 8.17 0.29
CA PHE A 241 -27.73 8.97 -0.30
C PHE A 241 -28.71 9.37 0.80
N SER A 242 -28.46 10.51 1.43
CA SER A 242 -29.12 10.96 2.65
C SER A 242 -28.98 12.48 2.84
N SER A 243 -29.86 13.05 3.67
CA SER A 243 -29.80 14.44 4.12
C SER A 243 -29.08 14.61 5.46
N ALA A 244 -28.24 13.65 5.86
CA ALA A 244 -27.49 13.73 7.10
C ALA A 244 -26.49 14.92 7.06
N PRO A 245 -26.08 15.47 8.21
CA PRO A 245 -25.06 16.52 8.23
C PRO A 245 -23.71 16.01 7.70
N PRO A 246 -22.85 16.90 7.19
CA PRO A 246 -21.52 16.55 6.69
C PRO A 246 -20.70 15.74 7.71
N PRO A 247 -19.82 14.85 7.23
CA PRO A 247 -19.04 13.98 8.11
C PRO A 247 -18.14 14.79 9.03
N ARG A 248 -18.01 14.35 10.28
CA ARG A 248 -17.07 14.95 11.25
C ARG A 248 -15.68 14.34 11.13
N LYS A 249 -15.57 13.14 10.54
CA LYS A 249 -14.31 12.41 10.36
C LYS A 249 -14.15 11.95 8.91
N PRO A 250 -12.92 11.93 8.35
CA PRO A 250 -12.67 11.54 6.96
C PRO A 250 -13.15 10.12 6.57
N GLN A 251 -13.23 9.20 7.53
CA GLN A 251 -13.65 7.82 7.29
C GLN A 251 -15.17 7.60 7.24
N GLU A 252 -15.96 8.61 7.61
CA GLU A 252 -17.43 8.59 7.59
C GLU A 252 -17.97 8.74 6.16
N ARG A 253 -19.23 8.36 5.93
CA ARG A 253 -19.85 8.49 4.60
C ARG A 253 -20.23 9.95 4.34
N GLN A 254 -19.88 10.46 3.17
CA GLN A 254 -20.34 11.74 2.68
C GLN A 254 -21.86 11.64 2.35
N PRO A 255 -22.73 12.41 3.01
CA PRO A 255 -24.13 12.49 2.65
C PRO A 255 -24.28 13.24 1.31
N VAL A 256 -25.15 12.70 0.46
CA VAL A 256 -25.49 13.21 -0.87
C VAL A 256 -27.00 13.12 -1.06
N ALA A 257 -27.62 14.19 -1.51
CA ALA A 257 -29.02 14.25 -1.90
C ALA A 257 -29.15 14.24 -3.42
N ALA A 258 -29.75 15.29 -3.98
CA ALA A 258 -29.99 15.47 -5.41
C ALA A 258 -29.04 16.50 -6.03
N GLU A 259 -27.89 16.77 -5.40
CA GLU A 259 -26.97 17.80 -5.88
C GLU A 259 -26.43 17.45 -7.28
N PRO A 260 -26.42 18.42 -8.21
CA PRO A 260 -25.80 18.21 -9.50
C PRO A 260 -24.29 18.05 -9.36
N TYR A 261 -23.70 17.29 -10.28
CA TYR A 261 -22.27 17.15 -10.43
C TYR A 261 -21.61 18.50 -10.72
N THR A 262 -20.50 18.77 -10.03
CA THR A 262 -19.57 19.84 -10.39
C THR A 262 -18.15 19.30 -10.35
N SER A 263 -17.30 19.76 -11.27
CA SER A 263 -15.89 19.36 -11.31
C SER A 263 -15.09 19.80 -10.08
N GLU A 264 -15.52 20.87 -9.41
CA GLU A 264 -14.91 21.31 -8.14
C GLU A 264 -15.19 20.31 -7.01
N ARG A 265 -16.38 19.72 -6.99
CA ARG A 265 -16.77 18.74 -5.96
C ARG A 265 -16.27 17.33 -6.29
N GLY A 266 -16.13 17.04 -7.59
CA GLY A 266 -15.68 15.75 -8.10
C GLY A 266 -16.72 14.63 -7.98
N TRP A 267 -17.99 14.95 -7.70
CA TRP A 267 -19.09 14.00 -7.69
C TRP A 267 -20.46 14.69 -7.77
N GLY A 268 -21.48 13.94 -8.20
CA GLY A 268 -22.89 14.36 -8.19
C GLY A 268 -23.72 13.71 -9.30
N TRP A 269 -25.00 14.06 -9.37
CA TRP A 269 -25.89 13.64 -10.44
C TRP A 269 -25.67 14.48 -11.70
N LEU A 270 -25.62 13.87 -12.89
CA LEU A 270 -25.44 14.65 -14.13
C LEU A 270 -26.67 15.55 -14.42
N GLU A 271 -26.41 16.77 -14.88
CA GLU A 271 -27.46 17.77 -15.17
C GLU A 271 -28.45 17.30 -16.25
N GLY A 272 -29.70 17.79 -16.18
CA GLY A 272 -30.76 17.49 -17.15
C GLY A 272 -31.45 16.14 -16.97
N GLN A 273 -31.17 15.43 -15.87
CA GLN A 273 -31.83 14.17 -15.52
C GLN A 273 -33.02 14.40 -14.59
N ALA A 274 -34.01 13.51 -14.65
CA ALA A 274 -35.27 13.66 -13.89
C ALA A 274 -35.01 13.76 -12.37
N ALA A 275 -35.97 14.36 -11.65
CA ALA A 275 -35.85 14.64 -10.23
C ALA A 275 -35.54 13.38 -9.40
N VAL A 276 -34.28 13.27 -8.97
CA VAL A 276 -33.87 12.32 -7.93
C VAL A 276 -34.45 12.80 -6.61
N THR A 277 -35.17 11.93 -5.91
CA THR A 277 -35.72 12.23 -4.59
C THR A 277 -35.03 11.40 -3.51
N LEU A 278 -34.97 11.95 -2.30
CA LEU A 278 -34.55 11.21 -1.13
C LEU A 278 -35.77 10.71 -0.37
N GLU A 279 -35.76 9.43 0.00
CA GLU A 279 -36.80 8.82 0.81
C GLU A 279 -36.23 8.09 2.02
N ALA A 280 -36.96 8.12 3.13
CA ALA A 280 -36.67 7.29 4.28
C ALA A 280 -37.05 5.82 3.99
N THR A 281 -36.26 4.89 4.51
CA THR A 281 -36.41 3.46 4.23
C THR A 281 -37.09 2.69 5.35
N GLY A 282 -37.40 3.35 6.46
CA GLY A 282 -37.98 2.75 7.66
C GLY A 282 -36.98 2.14 8.65
N VAL A 283 -35.67 2.33 8.43
CA VAL A 283 -34.61 1.95 9.38
C VAL A 283 -33.72 3.14 9.71
N GLU A 284 -33.04 3.09 10.85
CA GLU A 284 -31.99 4.06 11.19
C GLU A 284 -30.61 3.51 10.80
N GLY A 285 -29.73 4.37 10.28
CA GLY A 285 -28.35 4.01 10.00
C GLY A 285 -27.76 4.67 8.76
N ALA A 286 -26.44 4.84 8.76
CA ALA A 286 -25.72 5.60 7.74
C ALA A 286 -25.72 4.98 6.32
N VAL A 287 -25.95 3.66 6.21
CA VAL A 287 -25.98 2.97 4.91
C VAL A 287 -27.40 2.84 4.39
N TYR A 288 -28.35 2.48 5.24
CA TYR A 288 -29.68 2.06 4.83
C TYR A 288 -30.79 2.98 5.30
N GLY A 289 -30.53 4.04 6.07
CA GLY A 289 -31.60 4.87 6.63
C GLY A 289 -32.32 5.79 5.64
N SER A 290 -31.70 6.02 4.47
CA SER A 290 -32.30 6.75 3.36
C SER A 290 -31.91 6.12 2.03
N ARG A 291 -32.60 6.53 0.97
CA ARG A 291 -32.32 6.14 -0.41
C ARG A 291 -32.51 7.31 -1.36
N ALA A 292 -31.69 7.40 -2.39
CA ALA A 292 -32.03 8.10 -3.61
C ALA A 292 -32.95 7.20 -4.46
N THR A 293 -33.95 7.78 -5.09
CA THR A 293 -34.90 7.06 -5.94
C THR A 293 -35.37 7.92 -7.12
N GLY A 294 -35.81 7.27 -8.18
CA GLY A 294 -36.34 7.93 -9.37
C GLY A 294 -37.04 6.96 -10.32
N SER A 295 -37.92 7.50 -11.18
CA SER A 295 -38.63 6.72 -12.21
C SER A 295 -38.01 6.86 -13.60
N ALA A 296 -37.32 7.97 -13.89
CA ALA A 296 -36.56 8.13 -15.13
C ALA A 296 -35.08 7.78 -14.92
N PRO A 297 -34.34 7.42 -15.98
CA PRO A 297 -32.92 7.11 -15.88
C PRO A 297 -32.10 8.26 -15.27
N ALA A 298 -31.15 7.92 -14.40
CA ALA A 298 -30.22 8.86 -13.80
C ALA A 298 -28.80 8.29 -13.74
N VAL A 299 -27.80 9.14 -13.69
CA VAL A 299 -26.37 8.84 -13.70
C VAL A 299 -25.69 9.64 -12.62
N PHE A 300 -25.03 8.93 -11.72
CA PHE A 300 -24.19 9.51 -10.69
C PHE A 300 -22.72 9.42 -11.14
N ARG A 301 -22.04 10.56 -11.21
CA ARG A 301 -20.62 10.67 -11.61
C ARG A 301 -19.73 10.82 -10.40
N ILE A 302 -18.56 10.19 -10.44
CA ILE A 302 -17.46 10.38 -9.49
C ILE A 302 -16.17 10.55 -10.27
N ASP A 303 -15.48 11.67 -10.05
CA ASP A 303 -14.18 11.94 -10.65
C ASP A 303 -13.11 11.08 -9.95
N ILE A 304 -12.36 10.35 -10.77
CA ILE A 304 -11.33 9.40 -10.36
C ILE A 304 -10.31 9.25 -11.49
N PRO A 305 -9.01 9.05 -11.21
CA PRO A 305 -8.06 8.71 -12.26
C PRO A 305 -8.43 7.40 -12.99
N ALA A 306 -7.96 7.20 -14.22
CA ALA A 306 -8.15 5.92 -14.90
C ALA A 306 -7.59 4.77 -14.05
N GLY A 307 -8.29 3.64 -13.90
CA GLY A 307 -7.91 2.59 -12.94
C GLY A 307 -8.85 1.40 -12.82
N HIS A 308 -8.46 0.47 -11.96
CA HIS A 308 -9.26 -0.64 -11.47
C HIS A 308 -9.83 -0.32 -10.09
N TYR A 309 -11.13 -0.56 -9.93
CA TYR A 309 -11.89 -0.16 -8.75
C TYR A 309 -12.83 -1.26 -8.28
N TYR A 310 -13.02 -1.32 -6.97
CA TYR A 310 -14.05 -2.11 -6.33
C TYR A 310 -15.19 -1.18 -5.91
N LEU A 311 -16.31 -1.28 -6.65
CA LEU A 311 -17.53 -0.51 -6.41
C LEU A 311 -18.54 -1.38 -5.68
N THR A 312 -19.01 -0.93 -4.51
CA THR A 312 -20.10 -1.57 -3.78
C THR A 312 -21.31 -0.66 -3.78
N LEU A 313 -22.42 -1.11 -4.35
CA LEU A 313 -23.72 -0.43 -4.31
C LEU A 313 -24.63 -1.10 -3.28
N ASN A 314 -25.31 -0.32 -2.45
CA ASN A 314 -26.18 -0.83 -1.39
C ASN A 314 -27.64 -0.50 -1.71
N PHE A 315 -28.50 -1.51 -1.55
CA PHE A 315 -29.91 -1.46 -1.88
C PHE A 315 -30.76 -2.02 -0.74
N GLY A 316 -31.94 -1.46 -0.53
CA GLY A 316 -32.99 -2.05 0.28
C GLY A 316 -33.88 -1.02 0.96
N SER A 317 -34.96 -1.51 1.55
CA SER A 317 -35.89 -0.75 2.38
C SER A 317 -36.67 -1.69 3.27
N ALA A 318 -36.99 -1.26 4.50
CA ALA A 318 -37.84 -2.05 5.39
C ALA A 318 -39.31 -2.02 4.97
N THR A 319 -39.74 -0.96 4.29
CA THR A 319 -41.16 -0.67 4.06
C THR A 319 -41.59 -0.72 2.60
N ALA A 320 -40.66 -0.76 1.64
CA ALA A 320 -40.99 -0.82 0.20
C ALA A 320 -40.07 -1.77 -0.58
N ALA A 321 -40.56 -2.25 -1.71
CA ALA A 321 -39.78 -3.06 -2.65
C ALA A 321 -38.71 -2.21 -3.35
N THR A 322 -37.64 -2.86 -3.81
CA THR A 322 -36.60 -2.27 -4.67
C THR A 322 -36.74 -2.81 -6.08
N GLY A 323 -36.63 -1.94 -7.10
CA GLY A 323 -36.64 -2.35 -8.50
C GLY A 323 -38.01 -2.86 -8.99
N PRO A 324 -38.08 -3.58 -10.12
CA PRO A 324 -36.96 -4.04 -10.95
C PRO A 324 -36.16 -2.88 -11.58
N LEU A 325 -34.84 -2.91 -11.41
CA LEU A 325 -33.91 -1.90 -11.91
C LEU A 325 -32.72 -2.51 -12.67
N THR A 326 -32.11 -1.69 -13.51
CA THR A 326 -30.89 -2.00 -14.27
C THR A 326 -29.80 -0.99 -13.92
N ILE A 327 -28.59 -1.51 -13.73
CA ILE A 327 -27.39 -0.73 -13.37
C ILE A 327 -26.42 -0.77 -14.53
N HIS A 328 -25.96 0.41 -14.94
CA HIS A 328 -24.87 0.57 -15.90
C HIS A 328 -23.67 1.19 -15.20
N VAL A 329 -22.47 0.77 -15.55
CA VAL A 329 -21.23 1.43 -15.10
C VAL A 329 -20.37 1.71 -16.31
N ASN A 330 -20.04 2.99 -16.53
CA ASN A 330 -19.35 3.48 -17.73
C ASN A 330 -20.04 3.04 -19.03
N GLY A 331 -21.38 3.04 -19.03
CA GLY A 331 -22.22 2.62 -20.16
C GLY A 331 -22.37 1.10 -20.35
N GLU A 332 -21.62 0.27 -19.61
CA GLU A 332 -21.75 -1.18 -19.66
C GLU A 332 -22.82 -1.66 -18.66
N GLU A 333 -23.77 -2.48 -19.11
CA GLU A 333 -24.75 -3.11 -18.22
C GLU A 333 -24.04 -4.06 -17.26
N ARG A 334 -24.16 -3.78 -15.94
CA ARG A 334 -23.58 -4.61 -14.88
C ARG A 334 -24.60 -5.52 -14.21
N LEU A 335 -25.87 -5.15 -14.27
CA LEU A 335 -26.97 -5.87 -13.66
C LEU A 335 -28.30 -5.47 -14.30
N ALA A 336 -29.13 -6.44 -14.67
CA ALA A 336 -30.48 -6.21 -15.21
C ALA A 336 -31.55 -6.90 -14.36
N GLY A 337 -32.72 -6.28 -14.26
CA GLY A 337 -33.90 -6.86 -13.59
C GLY A 337 -33.73 -7.08 -12.09
N PHE A 338 -32.86 -6.32 -11.43
CA PHE A 338 -32.61 -6.45 -10.01
C PHE A 338 -33.82 -5.98 -9.19
N GLY A 339 -34.32 -6.83 -8.31
CA GLY A 339 -35.37 -6.46 -7.36
C GLY A 339 -35.18 -7.10 -5.99
N LEU A 340 -35.77 -6.46 -4.98
CA LEU A 340 -35.84 -6.97 -3.60
C LEU A 340 -37.23 -6.71 -3.03
N GLU A 341 -37.74 -7.70 -2.29
CA GLU A 341 -38.94 -7.53 -1.48
C GLU A 341 -38.72 -6.54 -0.31
N PRO A 342 -39.78 -5.92 0.22
CA PRO A 342 -39.69 -5.13 1.46
C PRO A 342 -39.02 -5.91 2.60
N GLY A 343 -38.22 -5.24 3.42
CA GLY A 343 -37.47 -5.85 4.53
C GLY A 343 -36.17 -6.52 4.12
N ARG A 344 -35.79 -6.48 2.83
CA ARG A 344 -34.52 -7.04 2.34
C ARG A 344 -33.52 -5.94 1.99
N PHE A 345 -32.26 -6.24 2.28
CA PHE A 345 -31.12 -5.38 2.00
C PHE A 345 -30.02 -6.19 1.32
N ARG A 346 -29.34 -5.60 0.34
CA ARG A 346 -28.27 -6.26 -0.39
C ARG A 346 -27.20 -5.27 -0.80
N ALA A 347 -25.95 -5.67 -0.59
CA ALA A 347 -24.79 -5.04 -1.20
C ALA A 347 -24.44 -5.77 -2.50
N LEU A 348 -24.20 -5.02 -3.57
CA LEU A 348 -23.74 -5.50 -4.85
C LEU A 348 -22.29 -5.06 -5.07
N PRO A 349 -21.32 -5.97 -4.95
CA PRO A 349 -19.94 -5.69 -5.32
C PRO A 349 -19.75 -5.81 -6.82
N LEU A 350 -19.04 -4.85 -7.41
CA LEU A 350 -18.73 -4.76 -8.83
C LEU A 350 -17.24 -4.46 -9.01
N TRP A 351 -16.58 -5.23 -9.88
CA TRP A 351 -15.27 -4.88 -10.41
C TRP A 351 -15.48 -3.87 -11.56
N VAL A 352 -14.80 -2.74 -11.48
CA VAL A 352 -14.91 -1.66 -12.48
C VAL A 352 -13.52 -1.32 -12.99
N THR A 353 -13.39 -1.20 -14.31
CA THR A 353 -12.21 -0.61 -14.94
C THR A 353 -12.64 0.67 -15.64
N SER A 354 -12.05 1.80 -15.24
CA SER A 354 -12.23 3.07 -15.95
C SER A 354 -10.98 3.40 -16.74
N ARG A 355 -11.16 3.76 -18.01
CA ARG A 355 -10.10 4.28 -18.87
C ARG A 355 -10.08 5.81 -18.92
N GLY A 356 -11.11 6.46 -18.37
CA GLY A 356 -11.24 7.90 -18.29
C GLY A 356 -10.98 8.41 -16.87
N ASP A 357 -11.24 9.69 -16.66
CA ASP A 357 -11.08 10.43 -15.41
C ASP A 357 -12.34 10.47 -14.53
N ALA A 358 -13.31 9.57 -14.81
CA ALA A 358 -14.53 9.42 -14.03
C ALA A 358 -15.06 7.98 -14.05
N ILE A 359 -15.94 7.67 -13.09
CA ILE A 359 -16.88 6.56 -13.16
C ILE A 359 -18.30 7.12 -13.20
N ASP A 360 -19.05 6.68 -14.22
CA ASP A 360 -20.47 6.99 -14.38
C ASP A 360 -21.31 5.78 -14.00
N ILE A 361 -22.17 5.94 -12.99
CA ILE A 361 -23.04 4.89 -12.47
C ILE A 361 -24.48 5.22 -12.86
N GLY A 362 -24.98 4.54 -13.87
CA GLY A 362 -26.34 4.69 -14.40
C GLY A 362 -27.34 3.79 -13.68
N PHE A 363 -28.49 4.35 -13.34
CA PHE A 363 -29.64 3.67 -12.75
C PHE A 363 -30.86 3.88 -13.66
N SER A 364 -31.59 2.81 -13.93
CA SER A 364 -32.83 2.85 -14.69
C SER A 364 -33.81 1.82 -14.14
N ALA A 365 -35.11 2.08 -14.29
CA ALA A 365 -36.16 1.18 -13.83
C ALA A 365 -36.88 0.57 -15.03
N ALA A 366 -37.47 -0.61 -14.86
CA ALA A 366 -38.43 -1.11 -15.83
C ALA A 366 -39.66 -0.18 -15.90
N ALA A 367 -40.43 -0.29 -16.99
CA ALA A 367 -41.66 0.51 -17.15
C ALA A 367 -42.60 0.33 -15.95
N GLY A 368 -42.99 1.44 -15.32
CA GLY A 368 -43.87 1.44 -14.14
C GLY A 368 -43.19 1.14 -12.80
N ALA A 369 -41.87 0.97 -12.78
CA ALA A 369 -41.08 0.78 -11.56
C ALA A 369 -40.24 2.03 -11.22
N SER A 370 -39.59 2.02 -10.06
CA SER A 370 -38.55 2.98 -9.69
C SER A 370 -37.23 2.28 -9.42
N TRP A 371 -36.13 2.97 -9.72
CA TRP A 371 -34.80 2.56 -9.26
C TRP A 371 -34.55 3.22 -7.91
N GLN A 372 -33.73 2.59 -7.09
CA GLN A 372 -33.25 3.20 -5.85
C GLN A 372 -31.83 2.77 -5.55
N VAL A 373 -31.12 3.56 -4.74
CA VAL A 373 -29.81 3.24 -4.19
C VAL A 373 -29.64 3.93 -2.84
N ASN A 374 -29.13 3.21 -1.83
CA ASN A 374 -28.98 3.75 -0.48
C ASN A 374 -27.59 4.36 -0.24
N ALA A 375 -26.55 3.68 -0.72
CA ALA A 375 -25.18 4.11 -0.51
C ALA A 375 -24.25 3.46 -1.55
N LEU A 376 -23.10 4.09 -1.77
CA LEU A 376 -22.03 3.49 -2.55
C LEU A 376 -20.67 3.60 -1.85
N THR A 377 -19.78 2.68 -2.17
CA THR A 377 -18.38 2.74 -1.78
C THR A 377 -17.53 2.42 -3.00
N LEU A 378 -16.57 3.28 -3.29
CA LEU A 378 -15.62 3.09 -4.38
C LEU A 378 -14.21 3.06 -3.78
N SER A 379 -13.56 1.90 -3.89
CA SER A 379 -12.16 1.73 -3.49
C SER A 379 -11.31 1.58 -4.73
N ALA A 380 -10.28 2.41 -4.88
CA ALA A 380 -9.23 2.11 -5.84
C ALA A 380 -8.55 0.80 -5.46
N MET A 381 -8.36 -0.06 -6.45
CA MET A 381 -7.45 -1.20 -6.35
C MET A 381 -6.12 -0.89 -7.04
N GLY A 382 -6.14 0.00 -8.04
CA GLY A 382 -4.98 0.65 -8.65
C GLY A 382 -5.39 1.59 -9.78
N THR A 383 -4.52 2.50 -10.19
CA THR A 383 -4.73 3.33 -11.39
C THR A 383 -4.06 2.70 -12.61
N LEU A 384 -4.57 2.95 -13.82
CA LEU A 384 -3.99 2.44 -15.08
C LEU A 384 -2.66 3.12 -15.41
N ASN A 385 -2.33 4.20 -14.69
CA ASN A 385 -1.05 4.90 -14.77
C ASN A 385 -0.08 4.45 -13.66
N GLU A 386 -0.49 3.49 -12.81
CA GLU A 386 0.38 2.85 -11.83
C GLU A 386 0.95 1.54 -12.40
N ASP A 387 2.24 1.52 -12.71
CA ASP A 387 2.98 0.32 -13.15
C ASP A 387 3.19 -0.75 -12.04
N TYR A 388 2.52 -0.62 -10.89
CA TYR A 388 2.85 -1.39 -9.68
C TYR A 388 1.70 -2.22 -9.10
N THR A 389 0.51 -2.15 -9.70
CA THR A 389 -0.68 -2.67 -9.02
C THR A 389 -0.90 -4.18 -9.17
N LEU A 390 -0.12 -4.86 -10.02
CA LEU A 390 -0.19 -6.32 -10.16
C LEU A 390 1.22 -6.93 -10.10
N THR A 391 1.53 -7.42 -8.88
CA THR A 391 2.47 -8.50 -8.52
C THR A 391 3.84 -8.53 -9.22
N ARG A 392 4.85 -7.92 -8.59
CA ARG A 392 6.16 -8.59 -8.46
C ARG A 392 6.14 -9.43 -7.18
N PRO A 393 6.79 -10.61 -7.14
CA PRO A 393 6.83 -11.40 -5.93
C PRO A 393 7.48 -10.58 -4.80
N TRP A 394 6.85 -10.59 -3.63
CA TRP A 394 7.39 -9.99 -2.39
C TRP A 394 8.77 -10.58 -2.05
N TRP A 395 8.99 -11.83 -2.49
CA TRP A 395 10.21 -12.60 -2.37
C TRP A 395 11.01 -12.57 -3.67
N ARG A 396 12.33 -12.48 -3.59
CA ARG A 396 13.26 -12.62 -4.72
C ARG A 396 13.41 -14.05 -5.16
N PHE A 397 13.33 -15.02 -4.24
CA PHE A 397 13.48 -16.43 -4.56
C PHE A 397 12.12 -17.14 -4.59
N GLU A 398 11.88 -17.90 -5.65
CA GLU A 398 10.66 -18.69 -5.82
C GLU A 398 10.87 -20.07 -5.18
N HIS A 399 10.10 -20.36 -4.12
CA HIS A 399 10.11 -21.64 -3.40
C HIS A 399 8.70 -22.09 -3.06
#